data_AF-U2ATA1-F1
#
_entry.id   AF-U2ATA1-F1
#
_cell.length_a   1.000
_cell.length_b   1.000
_cell.length_c   1.000
_cell.angle_alpha   90.00
_cell.angle_beta   90.00
_cell.angle_gamma   90.00
#
_symmetry.space_group_name_H-M   'P 1'
#
loop_
_entity.id
_entity.type
_entity.pdbx_description
1 polymer ?
#
loop_
_entity_poly.entity_id
_entity_poly.type
_entity_poly.pdbx_seq_one_letter_code
_entity_poly.pdbx_strand_id
1 'polypeptide(L)'
;TLVASLLHYRMGYNVAVMDCDYPQYSLHRMREQDLKTVMNNEHFKKAAHRQFSELNKKAYPIIQCKPNEALEKAQQLIAETPFPIEVILFDMPGTVNTAGILTLLAQMHHIFSPITADRVVIESTLSFTEVLSNIIAKNTESAIKSVHLFWNQVDGREKSPLYKIYEQVIADLGLNLMQAYISDSKR
;
A
#
# COMPACT_ATOMS: atom_id res chain seq x y z
N THR A 1 6.73 -2.63 -2.63
CA THR A 1 6.66 -3.56 -3.79
C THR A 1 6.30 -5.00 -3.43
N LEU A 2 6.54 -5.48 -2.20
CA LEU A 2 6.36 -6.90 -1.83
C LEU A 2 4.94 -7.44 -2.07
N VAL A 3 3.91 -6.76 -1.56
CA VAL A 3 2.51 -7.17 -1.72
C VAL A 3 2.11 -7.21 -3.19
N ALA A 4 2.49 -6.21 -3.98
CA ALA A 4 2.25 -6.17 -5.41
C ALA A 4 2.86 -7.39 -6.12
N SER A 5 4.11 -7.74 -5.76
CA SER A 5 4.82 -8.89 -6.34
C SER A 5 4.19 -10.22 -5.93
N LEU A 6 3.76 -10.36 -4.68
CA LEU A 6 3.07 -11.54 -4.17
C LEU A 6 1.75 -11.76 -4.93
N LEU A 7 0.89 -10.74 -4.98
CA LEU A 7 -0.39 -10.80 -5.69
C LEU A 7 -0.19 -11.11 -7.18
N HIS A 8 0.79 -10.47 -7.81
CA HIS A 8 0.96 -10.56 -9.25
C HIS A 8 1.61 -11.86 -9.72
N TYR A 9 2.78 -12.19 -9.16
CA TYR A 9 3.61 -13.30 -9.64
C TYR A 9 3.31 -14.62 -8.94
N ARG A 10 2.88 -14.59 -7.67
CA ARG A 10 2.60 -15.82 -6.92
C ARG A 10 1.12 -16.19 -6.92
N MET A 11 0.23 -15.21 -6.81
CA MET A 11 -1.21 -15.45 -6.78
C MET A 11 -1.88 -15.28 -8.15
N GLY A 12 -1.16 -14.77 -9.15
CA GLY A 12 -1.63 -14.70 -10.53
C GLY A 12 -2.55 -13.53 -10.85
N TYR A 13 -2.74 -12.55 -9.95
CA TYR A 13 -3.61 -11.39 -10.19
C TYR A 13 -2.98 -10.36 -11.13
N ASN A 14 -3.77 -9.66 -11.94
CA ASN A 14 -3.33 -8.51 -12.70
C ASN A 14 -3.31 -7.28 -11.79
N VAL A 15 -2.10 -6.83 -11.45
CA VAL A 15 -1.87 -5.76 -10.48
C VAL A 15 -1.33 -4.54 -11.19
N ALA A 16 -1.72 -3.35 -10.73
CA ALA A 16 -1.06 -2.09 -11.03
C ALA A 16 -0.72 -1.35 -9.73
N VAL A 17 0.29 -0.48 -9.78
CA VAL A 17 0.68 0.35 -8.63
C VAL A 17 0.65 1.82 -9.04
N MET A 18 0.00 2.64 -8.23
CA MET A 18 -0.01 4.10 -8.34
C MET A 18 0.91 4.67 -7.25
N ASP A 19 2.08 5.15 -7.64
CA ASP A 19 3.04 5.79 -6.74
C ASP A 19 2.64 7.26 -6.56
N CYS A 20 1.91 7.55 -5.48
CA CYS A 20 1.37 8.87 -5.18
C CYS A 20 2.26 9.69 -4.22
N ASP A 21 3.42 9.15 -3.84
CA ASP A 21 4.34 9.76 -2.86
C ASP A 21 5.22 10.83 -3.52
N TYR A 22 4.59 11.90 -4.01
CA TYR A 22 5.30 13.06 -4.54
C TYR A 22 5.99 13.84 -3.41
N PRO A 23 7.28 14.22 -3.54
CA PRO A 23 8.16 14.08 -4.70
C PRO A 23 9.12 12.86 -4.64
N GLN A 24 8.95 11.97 -3.67
CA GLN A 24 9.91 10.90 -3.40
C GLN A 24 9.85 9.78 -4.46
N TYR A 25 8.65 9.40 -4.88
CA TYR A 25 8.37 8.31 -5.83
C TYR A 25 9.24 7.07 -5.58
N SER A 26 9.21 6.61 -4.33
CA SER A 26 10.15 5.61 -3.82
C SER A 26 10.05 4.29 -4.59
N LEU A 27 8.83 3.85 -4.93
CA LEU A 27 8.59 2.60 -5.63
C LEU A 27 9.07 2.65 -7.08
N HIS A 28 8.85 3.78 -7.76
CA HIS A 28 9.36 3.97 -9.11
C HIS A 28 10.88 3.93 -9.14
N ARG A 29 11.54 4.66 -8.23
CA ARG A 29 13.02 4.67 -8.16
C ARG A 29 13.59 3.29 -7.86
N MET A 30 12.98 2.54 -6.94
CA MET A 30 13.37 1.16 -6.65
C MET A 30 13.27 0.29 -7.92
N ARG A 31 12.16 0.39 -8.66
CA ARG A 31 11.98 -0.39 -9.90
C ARG A 31 13.01 -0.03 -10.97
N GLU A 32 13.34 1.24 -11.14
CA GLU A 32 14.39 1.66 -12.09
C GLU A 32 15.76 1.11 -11.71
N GLN A 33 16.10 1.10 -10.42
CA GLN A 33 17.36 0.55 -9.91
C GLN A 33 17.42 -0.97 -10.11
N ASP A 34 16.33 -1.68 -9.84
CA ASP A 34 16.22 -3.12 -10.07
C ASP A 34 16.43 -3.45 -11.56
N LEU A 35 15.77 -2.71 -12.46
CA LEU A 35 15.91 -2.90 -13.90
C LEU A 35 17.35 -2.66 -14.38
N LYS A 36 18.01 -1.60 -13.91
CA LYS A 36 19.42 -1.32 -14.22
C LYS A 36 20.33 -2.46 -13.75
N THR A 37 20.10 -2.98 -12.56
CA THR A 37 20.88 -4.10 -12.01
C THR A 37 20.69 -5.37 -12.84
N VAL A 38 19.45 -5.69 -13.22
CA VAL A 38 19.15 -6.83 -14.09
C VAL A 38 19.79 -6.66 -15.47
N MET A 39 19.72 -5.47 -16.06
CA MET A 39 20.30 -5.20 -17.38
C MET A 39 21.83 -5.24 -17.41
N ASN A 40 22.49 -4.97 -16.28
CA ASN A 40 23.95 -4.94 -16.21
C ASN A 40 24.56 -6.29 -15.79
N ASN A 41 23.75 -7.29 -15.47
CA ASN A 41 24.22 -8.59 -15.00
C ASN A 41 23.57 -9.75 -15.75
N GLU A 42 24.36 -10.48 -16.53
CA GLU A 42 23.90 -11.62 -17.35
C GLU A 42 23.24 -12.75 -16.55
N HIS A 43 23.66 -12.97 -15.30
CA HIS A 43 23.01 -13.94 -14.43
C HIS A 43 21.58 -13.51 -14.08
N PHE A 44 21.39 -12.24 -13.72
CA PHE A 44 20.07 -11.69 -13.41
C PHE A 44 19.16 -11.59 -14.64
N LYS A 45 19.70 -11.31 -15.84
CA LYS A 45 18.93 -11.39 -17.09
C LYS A 45 18.36 -12.78 -17.31
N LYS A 46 19.19 -13.83 -17.15
CA LYS A 46 18.75 -15.22 -17.33
C LYS A 46 17.69 -15.61 -16.29
N ALA A 47 17.85 -15.19 -15.04
CA ALA A 47 16.87 -15.44 -13.99
C ALA A 47 15.53 -14.74 -14.29
N ALA A 48 15.56 -13.45 -14.66
CA ALA A 48 14.36 -12.69 -15.02
C ALA A 48 13.66 -13.28 -16.25
N HIS A 49 14.41 -13.65 -17.30
CA HIS A 49 13.85 -14.28 -18.48
C HIS A 49 13.16 -15.61 -18.17
N ARG A 50 13.78 -16.47 -17.33
CA ARG A 50 13.15 -17.72 -16.87
C ARG A 50 11.87 -17.42 -16.12
N GLN A 51 11.90 -16.49 -15.18
CA GLN A 51 10.72 -16.09 -14.41
C GLN A 51 9.56 -15.60 -15.30
N PHE A 52 9.83 -14.73 -16.29
CA PHE A 52 8.80 -14.25 -17.21
C PHE A 52 8.28 -15.34 -18.15
N SER A 53 9.15 -16.27 -18.57
CA SER A 53 8.79 -17.39 -19.45
C SER A 53 7.96 -18.44 -18.71
N GLU A 54 8.32 -18.76 -17.46
CA GLU A 54 7.62 -19.73 -16.61
C GLU A 54 6.26 -19.20 -16.15
N LEU A 55 6.17 -17.92 -15.78
CA LEU A 55 4.92 -17.30 -15.33
C LEU A 55 4.00 -16.90 -16.48
N ASN A 56 4.51 -16.84 -17.71
CA ASN A 56 3.83 -16.30 -18.90
C ASN A 56 3.13 -14.95 -18.62
N LYS A 57 3.78 -14.10 -17.80
CA LYS A 57 3.19 -12.86 -17.28
C LYS A 57 4.22 -11.74 -17.29
N LYS A 58 3.85 -10.59 -17.84
CA LYS A 58 4.71 -9.39 -17.86
C LYS A 58 4.79 -8.78 -16.47
N ALA A 59 5.75 -7.88 -16.25
CA ALA A 59 5.82 -7.13 -15.00
C ALA A 59 4.62 -6.18 -14.85
N TYR A 60 4.14 -6.02 -13.62
CA TYR A 60 3.09 -5.05 -13.30
C TYR A 60 3.60 -3.60 -13.48
N PRO A 61 2.73 -2.68 -13.98
CA PRO A 61 3.07 -1.27 -14.14
C PRO A 61 3.13 -0.55 -12.79
N ILE A 62 4.01 0.47 -12.72
CA ILE A 62 4.08 1.43 -11.63
C ILE A 62 3.94 2.82 -12.25
N ILE A 63 2.86 3.52 -11.94
CA ILE A 63 2.52 4.83 -12.52
C ILE A 63 2.74 5.91 -11.47
N GLN A 64 3.55 6.92 -11.80
CA GLN A 64 3.74 8.09 -10.95
C GLN A 64 2.57 9.06 -11.11
N CYS A 65 2.03 9.51 -9.98
CA CYS A 65 0.94 10.48 -9.99
C CYS A 65 0.93 11.33 -8.73
N LYS A 66 0.24 12.46 -8.78
CA LYS A 66 -0.12 13.20 -7.57
C LYS A 66 -1.46 12.66 -7.04
N PRO A 67 -1.74 12.78 -5.73
CA PRO A 67 -3.00 12.30 -5.15
C PRO A 67 -4.26 12.81 -5.87
N ASN A 68 -4.26 14.06 -6.34
CA ASN A 68 -5.39 14.66 -7.07
C ASN A 68 -5.59 14.12 -8.49
N GLU A 69 -4.57 13.53 -9.11
CA GLU A 69 -4.62 12.95 -10.47
C GLU A 69 -4.75 11.42 -10.45
N ALA A 70 -4.56 10.79 -9.28
CA ALA A 70 -4.38 9.36 -9.17
C ALA A 70 -5.60 8.55 -9.65
N LEU A 71 -6.82 9.04 -9.39
CA LEU A 71 -8.06 8.39 -9.83
C LEU A 71 -8.22 8.41 -11.34
N GLU A 72 -8.01 9.58 -11.96
CA GLU A 72 -8.11 9.76 -13.41
C GLU A 72 -7.10 8.85 -14.12
N LYS A 73 -5.84 8.85 -13.67
CA LYS A 73 -4.79 7.99 -14.23
C LYS A 73 -5.09 6.49 -14.04
N ALA A 74 -5.68 6.11 -12.91
CA ALA A 74 -6.08 4.72 -12.69
C ALA A 74 -7.20 4.31 -13.65
N GLN A 75 -8.19 5.17 -13.88
CA GLN A 75 -9.27 4.92 -14.85
C GLN A 75 -8.74 4.83 -16.28
N GLN A 76 -7.84 5.73 -16.66
CA GLN A 76 -7.17 5.69 -17.96
C GLN A 76 -6.40 4.38 -18.15
N LEU A 77 -5.63 3.96 -17.13
CA LEU A 77 -4.90 2.70 -17.16
C LEU A 77 -5.82 1.49 -17.36
N ILE A 78 -6.97 1.46 -16.68
CA ILE A 78 -7.99 0.40 -16.85
C ILE A 78 -8.52 0.40 -18.29
N ALA A 79 -8.80 1.57 -18.87
CA ALA A 79 -9.36 1.70 -20.21
C ALA A 79 -8.37 1.33 -21.33
N GLU A 80 -7.09 1.66 -21.17
CA GLU A 80 -6.04 1.41 -22.17
C GLU A 80 -5.48 -0.02 -22.11
N THR A 81 -5.62 -0.69 -20.97
CA THR A 81 -5.06 -2.03 -20.78
C THR A 81 -5.97 -3.09 -21.43
N PRO A 82 -5.45 -3.93 -22.35
CA PRO A 82 -6.27 -4.92 -23.08
C PRO A 82 -6.70 -6.13 -22.24
N PHE A 83 -6.36 -6.14 -20.95
CA PHE A 83 -6.68 -7.20 -20.00
C PHE A 83 -7.21 -6.57 -18.69
N PRO A 84 -8.08 -7.27 -17.94
CA PRO A 84 -8.66 -6.71 -16.73
C PRO A 84 -7.58 -6.55 -15.65
N ILE A 85 -7.52 -5.35 -15.07
CA ILE A 85 -6.74 -5.09 -13.86
C ILE A 85 -7.62 -5.43 -12.66
N GLU A 86 -7.16 -6.38 -11.84
CA GLU A 86 -7.93 -6.91 -10.71
C GLU A 86 -7.61 -6.18 -9.41
N VAL A 87 -6.37 -5.67 -9.27
CA VAL A 87 -5.94 -4.93 -8.09
C VAL A 87 -5.14 -3.71 -8.48
N ILE A 88 -5.52 -2.55 -7.97
CA ILE A 88 -4.71 -1.32 -8.05
C ILE A 88 -4.29 -0.94 -6.64
N LEU A 89 -2.99 -0.90 -6.40
CA LEU A 89 -2.41 -0.49 -5.13
C LEU A 89 -1.97 0.97 -5.21
N PHE A 90 -2.45 1.80 -4.30
CA PHE A 90 -2.07 3.19 -4.19
C PHE A 90 -1.05 3.35 -3.06
N ASP A 91 0.15 3.82 -3.38
CA ASP A 91 1.16 4.20 -2.40
C ASP A 91 0.96 5.67 -2.05
N MET A 92 0.30 5.91 -0.92
CA MET A 92 -0.16 7.23 -0.50
C MET A 92 0.94 7.95 0.29
N PRO A 93 1.07 9.28 0.14
CA PRO A 93 1.99 10.06 0.96
C PRO A 93 1.58 9.99 2.44
N GLY A 94 2.55 10.01 3.35
CA GLY A 94 2.33 9.81 4.78
C GLY A 94 1.64 10.98 5.51
N THR A 95 1.27 12.07 4.83
CA THR A 95 0.64 13.25 5.44
C THR A 95 -0.74 13.50 4.86
N VAL A 96 -1.74 13.58 5.73
CA VAL A 96 -3.16 13.78 5.36
C VAL A 96 -3.50 15.21 4.95
N ASN A 97 -2.57 16.15 5.15
CA ASN A 97 -2.78 17.59 4.95
C ASN A 97 -2.60 18.03 3.48
N THR A 98 -2.37 17.09 2.55
CA THR A 98 -2.32 17.41 1.13
C THR A 98 -3.72 17.38 0.53
N ALA A 99 -4.07 18.46 -0.19
CA ALA A 99 -5.33 18.54 -0.93
C ALA A 99 -5.52 17.33 -1.85
N GLY A 100 -6.72 16.74 -1.82
CA GLY A 100 -7.10 15.59 -2.66
C GLY A 100 -6.91 14.22 -2.01
N ILE A 101 -6.18 14.09 -0.89
CA ILE A 101 -5.98 12.79 -0.22
C ILE A 101 -7.29 12.22 0.32
N LEU A 102 -8.11 13.02 1.01
CA LEU A 102 -9.39 12.54 1.55
C LEU A 102 -10.35 12.10 0.44
N THR A 103 -10.38 12.84 -0.67
CA THR A 103 -11.17 12.50 -1.87
C THR A 103 -10.69 11.18 -2.47
N LEU A 104 -9.37 11.00 -2.62
CA LEU A 104 -8.79 9.76 -3.13
C LEU A 104 -9.09 8.58 -2.19
N LEU A 105 -8.92 8.75 -0.88
CA LEU A 105 -9.21 7.72 0.13
C LEU A 105 -10.69 7.32 0.13
N ALA A 106 -11.61 8.28 -0.02
CA ALA A 106 -13.04 8.00 -0.10
C ALA A 106 -13.42 7.10 -1.29
N GLN A 107 -12.58 7.02 -2.32
CA GLN A 107 -12.75 6.18 -3.51
C GLN A 107 -12.00 4.84 -3.42
N MET A 108 -11.23 4.60 -2.34
CA MET A 108 -10.54 3.32 -2.14
C MET A 108 -11.48 2.28 -1.56
N HIS A 109 -11.42 1.05 -2.05
CA HIS A 109 -12.21 -0.06 -1.51
C HIS A 109 -11.70 -0.56 -0.17
N HIS A 110 -10.38 -0.68 -0.04
CA HIS A 110 -9.73 -1.22 1.15
C HIS A 110 -8.54 -0.33 1.51
N ILE A 111 -8.48 0.11 2.77
CA ILE A 111 -7.41 0.94 3.28
C ILE A 111 -6.59 0.11 4.27
N PHE A 112 -5.27 0.08 4.07
CA PHE A 112 -4.32 -0.58 4.97
C PHE A 112 -3.40 0.49 5.57
N SER A 113 -3.51 0.72 6.88
CA SER A 113 -2.76 1.78 7.56
C SER A 113 -1.73 1.17 8.54
N PRO A 114 -0.43 1.46 8.35
CA PRO A 114 0.60 1.02 9.29
C PRO A 114 0.51 1.80 10.61
N ILE A 115 0.68 1.10 11.72
CA ILE A 115 0.88 1.67 13.06
C ILE A 115 2.21 1.19 13.64
N THR A 116 2.93 2.07 14.33
CA THR A 116 4.15 1.73 15.10
C THR A 116 3.88 1.91 16.58
N ALA A 117 4.66 1.29 17.47
CA ALA A 117 4.50 1.43 18.92
C ALA A 117 4.99 2.78 19.49
N ASP A 118 5.04 3.83 18.65
CA ASP A 118 5.31 5.19 19.07
C ASP A 118 3.98 5.89 19.37
N ARG A 119 3.84 6.43 20.58
CA ARG A 119 2.63 7.11 21.03
C ARG A 119 2.19 8.23 20.08
N VAL A 120 3.12 8.99 19.52
CA VAL A 120 2.81 10.12 18.61
C VAL A 120 2.25 9.60 17.29
N VAL A 121 2.78 8.48 16.80
CA VAL A 121 2.32 7.85 15.56
C VAL A 121 0.94 7.24 15.77
N ILE A 122 0.67 6.65 16.93
CA ILE A 122 -0.64 6.06 17.25
C ILE A 122 -1.70 7.13 17.39
N GLU A 123 -1.44 8.23 18.13
CA GLU A 123 -2.38 9.34 18.25
C GLU A 123 -2.74 9.92 16.85
N SER A 124 -1.76 10.01 15.95
CA SER A 124 -1.97 10.45 14.56
C SER A 124 -2.79 9.45 13.74
N THR A 125 -2.46 8.16 13.79
CA THR A 125 -3.19 7.13 13.04
C THR A 125 -4.61 6.93 13.56
N LEU A 126 -4.83 6.99 14.88
CA LEU A 126 -6.16 6.90 15.46
C LEU A 126 -7.02 8.11 15.07
N SER A 127 -6.47 9.34 15.16
CA SER A 127 -7.17 10.55 14.71
C SER A 127 -7.54 10.46 13.22
N PHE A 128 -6.63 9.95 12.39
CA PHE A 128 -6.90 9.73 10.97
C PHE A 128 -7.98 8.66 10.74
N THR A 129 -7.92 7.56 11.49
CA THR A 129 -8.88 6.46 11.34
C THR A 129 -10.26 6.86 11.84
N GLU A 130 -10.36 7.71 12.86
CA GLU A 130 -11.61 8.31 13.32
C GLU A 130 -12.19 9.23 12.24
N VAL A 131 -11.36 10.06 11.59
CA VAL A 131 -11.80 10.88 10.45
C VAL A 131 -12.31 10.00 9.31
N LEU A 132 -11.58 8.94 8.95
CA LEU A 132 -12.03 7.99 7.92
C LEU A 132 -13.32 7.27 8.31
N SER A 133 -13.44 6.80 9.55
CA SER A 133 -14.63 6.12 10.05
C SER A 133 -15.84 7.06 10.03
N ASN A 134 -15.64 8.33 10.38
CA ASN A 134 -16.67 9.37 10.27
C ASN A 134 -17.04 9.67 8.81
N ILE A 135 -16.08 9.66 7.88
CA ILE A 135 -16.36 9.79 6.44
C ILE A 135 -17.21 8.60 5.98
N ILE A 136 -16.85 7.37 6.34
CA ILE A 136 -17.60 6.15 5.98
C ILE A 136 -19.02 6.21 6.55
N ALA A 137 -19.15 6.59 7.83
CA ALA A 137 -20.45 6.63 8.52
C ALA A 137 -21.39 7.73 7.98
N LYS A 138 -20.84 8.85 7.48
CA LYS A 138 -21.63 10.02 7.06
C LYS A 138 -21.83 10.12 5.55
N ASN A 139 -21.01 9.43 4.75
CA ASN A 139 -20.92 9.66 3.31
C ASN A 139 -21.45 8.45 2.53
N THR A 140 -22.66 8.57 1.98
CA THR A 140 -23.30 7.55 1.15
C THR A 140 -22.57 7.28 -0.17
N GLU A 141 -21.63 8.13 -0.56
CA GLU A 141 -20.84 8.02 -1.80
C GLU A 141 -19.42 7.45 -1.59
N SER A 142 -19.08 7.00 -0.38
CA SER A 142 -17.78 6.36 -0.15
C SER A 142 -17.74 4.95 -0.74
N ALA A 143 -16.67 4.64 -1.47
CA ALA A 143 -16.38 3.30 -1.97
C ALA A 143 -15.69 2.39 -0.92
N ILE A 144 -15.38 2.93 0.28
CA ILE A 144 -14.65 2.23 1.32
C ILE A 144 -15.49 1.08 1.88
N LYS A 145 -14.97 -0.14 1.74
CA LYS A 145 -15.54 -1.37 2.27
C LYS A 145 -14.88 -1.78 3.58
N SER A 146 -13.58 -1.51 3.74
CA SER A 146 -12.89 -1.78 5.00
C SER A 146 -11.65 -0.93 5.21
N VAL A 147 -11.34 -0.70 6.49
CA VAL A 147 -10.09 -0.12 6.96
C VAL A 147 -9.43 -1.13 7.89
N HIS A 148 -8.16 -1.43 7.65
CA HIS A 148 -7.36 -2.39 8.37
C HIS A 148 -6.07 -1.74 8.87
N LEU A 149 -5.90 -1.71 10.19
CA LEU A 149 -4.64 -1.34 10.82
C LEU A 149 -3.71 -2.55 10.86
N PHE A 150 -2.40 -2.33 10.76
CA PHE A 150 -1.42 -3.39 10.97
C PHE A 150 -0.17 -2.82 11.63
N TRP A 151 0.44 -3.64 12.48
CA TRP A 151 1.67 -3.27 13.15
C TRP A 151 2.85 -3.32 12.20
N ASN A 152 3.62 -2.24 12.17
CA ASN A 152 4.83 -2.08 11.39
C ASN A 152 6.02 -1.75 12.31
N GLN A 153 7.22 -2.12 11.87
CA GLN A 153 8.48 -1.92 12.62
C GLN A 153 8.42 -2.49 14.05
N VAL A 154 7.79 -3.65 14.21
CA VAL A 154 7.69 -4.32 15.52
C VAL A 154 9.06 -4.83 15.93
N ASP A 155 9.55 -4.43 17.10
CA ASP A 155 10.76 -5.01 17.68
C ASP A 155 10.39 -6.38 18.27
N GLY A 156 10.96 -7.45 17.71
CA GLY A 156 10.69 -8.83 18.13
C GLY A 156 11.10 -9.17 19.57
N ARG A 157 11.90 -8.30 20.23
CA ARG A 157 12.26 -8.39 21.65
C ARG A 157 11.23 -7.69 22.55
N GLU A 158 10.43 -6.82 21.97
CA GLU A 158 9.50 -5.97 22.67
C GLU A 158 8.18 -6.71 22.91
N LYS A 159 8.19 -7.60 23.91
CA LYS A 159 6.96 -8.14 24.52
C LYS A 159 6.29 -7.09 25.41
N SER A 160 6.17 -5.85 24.93
CA SER A 160 5.72 -4.74 25.77
C SER A 160 4.21 -4.84 26.01
N PRO A 161 3.75 -4.67 27.27
CA PRO A 161 2.34 -4.41 27.58
C PRO A 161 1.71 -3.30 26.72
N LEU A 162 2.53 -2.40 26.16
CA LEU A 162 2.08 -1.31 25.29
C LEU A 162 1.30 -1.79 24.06
N TYR A 163 1.76 -2.83 23.34
CA TYR A 163 1.01 -3.36 22.19
C TYR A 163 -0.39 -3.79 22.62
N LYS A 164 -0.51 -4.53 23.73
CA LYS A 164 -1.82 -4.97 24.25
C LYS A 164 -2.72 -3.80 24.65
N ILE A 165 -2.15 -2.75 25.25
CA ILE A 165 -2.89 -1.54 25.62
C ILE A 165 -3.44 -0.87 24.35
N TYR A 166 -2.61 -0.72 23.32
CA TYR A 166 -3.05 -0.10 22.07
C TYR A 166 -4.02 -0.98 21.28
N GLU A 167 -3.82 -2.30 21.27
CA GLU A 167 -4.76 -3.26 20.70
C GLU A 167 -6.14 -3.14 21.37
N GLN A 168 -6.18 -2.97 22.70
CA GLN A 168 -7.42 -2.72 23.43
C GLN A 168 -8.07 -1.39 23.01
N VAL A 169 -7.31 -0.29 22.94
CA VAL A 169 -7.83 1.01 22.50
C VAL A 169 -8.38 0.94 21.07
N ILE A 170 -7.68 0.26 20.16
CA ILE A 170 -8.11 0.06 18.77
C ILE A 170 -9.42 -0.74 18.72
N ALA A 171 -9.54 -1.79 19.54
CA ALA A 171 -10.75 -2.58 19.64
C ALA A 171 -11.93 -1.78 20.23
N ASP A 172 -11.68 -0.97 21.26
CA ASP A 172 -12.69 -0.11 21.89
C ASP A 172 -13.22 0.96 20.92
N LEU A 173 -12.38 1.42 19.99
CA LEU A 173 -12.75 2.32 18.89
C LEU A 173 -13.44 1.60 17.72
N GLY A 174 -13.61 0.28 17.78
CA GLY A 174 -14.25 -0.52 16.72
C GLY A 174 -13.44 -0.63 15.44
N LEU A 175 -12.13 -0.40 15.50
CA LEU A 175 -11.24 -0.41 14.35
C LEU A 175 -10.69 -1.83 14.11
N ASN A 176 -10.57 -2.24 12.83
CA ASN A 176 -10.06 -3.57 12.52
C ASN A 176 -8.53 -3.59 12.57
N LEU A 177 -7.96 -4.40 13.46
CA LEU A 177 -6.55 -4.69 13.50
C LEU A 177 -6.25 -6.06 12.86
N MET A 178 -5.27 -6.10 11.96
CA MET A 178 -4.77 -7.33 11.36
C MET A 178 -3.94 -8.14 12.37
N GLN A 179 -4.01 -9.46 12.28
CA GLN A 179 -3.18 -10.37 13.07
C GLN A 179 -1.71 -10.42 12.62
N ALA A 180 -1.40 -9.85 11.45
CA ALA A 180 -0.06 -9.85 10.89
C ALA A 180 0.74 -8.64 11.38
N TYR A 181 2.03 -8.87 11.65
CA TYR A 181 2.97 -7.86 12.12
C TYR A 181 4.16 -7.81 11.13
N ILE A 182 4.66 -6.63 10.83
CA ILE A 182 5.91 -6.45 10.07
C ILE A 182 7.01 -6.08 11.06
N SER A 183 8.00 -6.97 11.23
CA SER A 183 9.14 -6.75 12.11
C SER A 183 10.12 -5.74 11.52
N ASP A 184 10.78 -4.95 12.37
CA ASP A 184 11.93 -4.15 11.91
C ASP A 184 13.07 -5.10 11.51
N SER A 185 13.60 -4.90 10.29
CA SER A 185 14.68 -5.70 9.72
C SER A 185 16.03 -4.98 9.77
N LYS A 186 16.08 -3.76 10.31
CA LYS A 186 17.30 -2.95 10.38
C LYS A 186 18.29 -3.41 11.43
N ARG A 187 17.96 -4.37 12.32
CA ARG A 187 18.84 -4.85 13.39
C ARG A 187 18.59 -6.30 13.78
#